data_AF-A0A968RBP9-F1
#
_entry.id   AF-A0A968RBP9-F1
#
_cell.length_a   1.000
_cell.length_b   1.000
_cell.length_c   1.000
_cell.angle_alpha   90.00
_cell.angle_beta   90.00
_cell.angle_gamma   90.00
#
_symmetry.space_group_name_H-M   'P 1'
#
loop_
_entity.id
_entity.type
_entity.pdbx_description
1 polymer ?
#
loop_
_entity_poly.entity_id
_entity_poly.type
_entity_poly.pdbx_seq_one_letter_code
_entity_poly.pdbx_strand_id
1 'polypeptide(L)'
;MSEIFARSARFDFCSEFKSREKLEKAADNFLMAAYYASKIGLRLKASHLLANASRACCRLGDSDRAQKLADVTENIIKSQMKPTDVFSYQEAILAEVNLARGERLLLIDGSLTEALKLFLLSLKGAIYLGFTRLIAENFYNIARVCDRLRTSKLKFAMLLAKHFEKELFSKEDLELFDATKGWERTQVATKTMKFLDNIDLDADWETIANLFKAEAKSIWHQWYAEANPGKEGNHPIEDAIDSYKFLCRLK
;
A
#
# COMPACT_ATOMS: atom_id res chain seq x y z
N MET A 1 15.76 8.78 18.18
CA MET A 1 16.48 8.04 17.11
C MET A 1 15.55 7.37 16.11
N SER A 2 14.64 6.46 16.49
CA SER A 2 13.74 5.75 15.54
C SER A 2 13.02 6.69 14.56
N GLU A 3 12.45 7.79 15.04
CA GLU A 3 11.69 8.72 14.19
C GLU A 3 12.56 9.48 13.17
N ILE A 4 13.81 9.80 13.53
CA ILE A 4 14.74 10.49 12.63
C ILE A 4 15.07 9.58 11.44
N PHE A 5 15.43 8.33 11.73
CA PHE A 5 15.70 7.33 10.69
C PHE A 5 14.45 7.04 9.85
N ALA A 6 13.28 6.89 10.47
CA ALA A 6 12.03 6.63 9.76
C ALA A 6 11.67 7.76 8.78
N ARG A 7 11.83 9.02 9.18
CA ARG A 7 11.55 10.19 8.32
C ARG A 7 12.52 10.26 7.14
N SER A 8 13.81 10.11 7.39
CA SER A 8 14.82 10.06 6.32
C SER A 8 14.52 8.93 5.34
N ALA A 9 14.23 7.73 5.84
CA ALA A 9 13.92 6.57 5.03
C ALA A 9 12.68 6.77 4.16
N ARG A 10 11.59 7.32 4.72
CA ARG A 10 10.37 7.62 3.96
C ARG A 10 10.60 8.66 2.87
N PHE A 11 11.38 9.70 3.16
CA PHE A 11 11.71 10.71 2.16
C PHE A 11 12.47 10.09 0.99
N ASP A 12 13.58 9.39 1.27
CA ASP A 12 14.39 8.75 0.22
C ASP A 12 13.57 7.69 -0.54
N PHE A 13 12.78 6.87 0.17
CA PHE A 13 11.91 5.87 -0.44
C PHE A 13 10.87 6.50 -1.39
N CYS A 14 10.18 7.57 -1.00
CA CYS A 14 9.12 8.15 -1.83
C CYS A 14 9.63 9.07 -2.94
N SER A 15 10.80 9.70 -2.76
CA SER A 15 11.32 10.73 -3.67
C SER A 15 12.41 10.24 -4.62
N GLU A 16 13.09 9.13 -4.30
CA GLU A 16 14.17 8.64 -5.14
C GLU A 16 13.66 7.74 -6.26
N PHE A 17 13.98 8.11 -7.50
CA PHE A 17 13.52 7.42 -8.71
C PHE A 17 14.67 6.80 -9.54
N LYS A 18 15.93 7.05 -9.17
CA LYS A 18 17.11 6.67 -9.96
C LYS A 18 18.30 6.18 -9.12
N SER A 19 18.55 6.75 -7.94
CA SER A 19 19.70 6.42 -7.12
C SER A 19 19.48 5.13 -6.32
N ARG A 20 20.19 4.08 -6.73
CA ARG A 20 20.25 2.82 -5.98
C ARG A 20 20.81 3.02 -4.57
N GLU A 21 21.91 3.77 -4.44
CA GLU A 21 22.58 4.04 -3.16
C GLU A 21 21.63 4.67 -2.12
N LYS A 22 20.86 5.68 -2.51
CA LYS A 22 19.89 6.29 -1.59
C LYS A 22 18.76 5.34 -1.21
N LEU A 23 18.34 4.45 -2.11
CA LEU A 23 17.33 3.44 -1.80
C LEU A 23 17.89 2.35 -0.87
N GLU A 24 19.16 1.96 -1.02
CA GLU A 24 19.86 1.08 -0.07
C GLU A 24 19.94 1.73 1.31
N LYS A 25 20.31 3.01 1.37
CA LYS A 25 20.30 3.80 2.60
C LYS A 25 18.90 3.92 3.21
N ALA A 26 17.86 4.05 2.40
CA ALA A 26 16.47 4.06 2.88
C ALA A 26 16.10 2.71 3.54
N ALA A 27 16.46 1.60 2.90
CA ALA A 27 16.23 0.26 3.45
C ALA A 27 16.94 0.10 4.80
N ASP A 28 18.21 0.49 4.90
CA ASP A 28 18.98 0.39 6.15
C ASP A 28 18.44 1.33 7.24
N ASN A 29 18.03 2.54 6.88
CA ASN A 29 17.39 3.48 7.81
C ASN A 29 16.04 2.94 8.33
N PHE A 30 15.24 2.26 7.50
CA PHE A 30 14.03 1.58 7.98
C PHE A 30 14.36 0.49 9.00
N LEU A 31 15.40 -0.32 8.76
CA LEU A 31 15.84 -1.35 9.70
C LEU A 31 16.36 -0.76 11.01
N MET A 32 17.16 0.31 10.95
CA MET A 32 17.62 1.02 12.14
C MET A 32 16.45 1.61 12.91
N ALA A 33 15.48 2.21 12.22
CA ALA A 33 14.27 2.74 12.84
C ALA A 33 13.47 1.62 13.54
N ALA A 34 13.33 0.45 12.90
CA ALA A 34 12.63 -0.71 13.44
C ALA A 34 13.33 -1.25 14.68
N TYR A 35 14.67 -1.36 14.64
CA TYR A 35 15.49 -1.77 15.78
C TYR A 35 15.28 -0.86 16.99
N TYR A 36 15.37 0.46 16.81
CA TYR A 36 15.17 1.40 17.91
C TYR A 36 13.73 1.41 18.42
N ALA A 37 12.73 1.23 17.56
CA ALA A 37 11.34 1.10 18.00
C ALA A 37 11.12 -0.16 18.84
N SER A 38 11.67 -1.30 18.38
CA SER A 38 11.59 -2.58 19.08
C SER A 38 12.26 -2.54 20.45
N LYS A 39 13.43 -1.88 20.56
CA LYS A 39 14.16 -1.72 21.83
C LYS A 39 13.36 -1.05 22.95
N ILE A 40 12.40 -0.19 22.60
CA ILE A 40 11.53 0.50 23.57
C ILE A 40 10.13 -0.12 23.64
N GLY A 41 9.95 -1.34 23.13
CA GLY A 41 8.70 -2.09 23.21
C GLY A 41 7.65 -1.73 22.14
N LEU A 42 7.96 -0.86 21.18
CA LEU A 42 7.01 -0.47 20.12
C LEU A 42 7.00 -1.47 18.96
N ARG A 43 6.51 -2.69 19.23
CA ARG A 43 6.56 -3.82 18.29
C ARG A 43 5.78 -3.58 16.99
N LEU A 44 4.57 -3.05 17.07
CA LEU A 44 3.77 -2.72 15.87
C LEU A 44 4.43 -1.62 15.03
N LYS A 45 4.99 -0.58 15.66
CA LYS A 45 5.78 0.43 14.94
C LYS A 45 6.98 -0.21 14.24
N ALA A 46 7.67 -1.14 14.91
CA ALA A 46 8.79 -1.85 14.32
C ALA A 46 8.36 -2.70 13.11
N SER A 47 7.22 -3.41 13.17
CA SER A 47 6.71 -4.18 12.04
C SER A 47 6.38 -3.29 10.84
N HIS A 48 5.73 -2.13 11.04
CA HIS A 48 5.49 -1.18 9.94
C HIS A 48 6.79 -0.72 9.26
N LEU A 49 7.86 -0.51 10.04
CA LEU A 49 9.16 -0.11 9.51
C LEU A 49 9.84 -1.26 8.75
N LEU A 50 9.72 -2.51 9.23
CA LEU A 50 10.20 -3.71 8.51
C LEU A 50 9.45 -3.93 7.20
N ALA A 51 8.14 -3.68 7.16
CA ALA A 51 7.35 -3.74 5.92
C ALA A 51 7.88 -2.73 4.89
N ASN A 52 8.17 -1.50 5.29
CA ASN A 52 8.74 -0.50 4.39
C ASN A 52 10.18 -0.85 3.95
N ALA A 53 10.99 -1.48 4.81
CA ALA A 53 12.29 -2.02 4.43
C ALA A 53 12.15 -3.14 3.38
N SER A 54 11.17 -4.04 3.54
CA SER A 54 10.85 -5.08 2.55
C SER A 54 10.55 -4.48 1.18
N ARG A 55 9.71 -3.44 1.15
CA ARG A 55 9.35 -2.70 -0.08
C ARG A 55 10.54 -2.02 -0.74
N ALA A 56 11.44 -1.43 0.05
CA ALA A 56 12.69 -0.90 -0.48
C ALA A 56 13.55 -2.02 -1.13
N CYS A 57 13.62 -3.20 -0.51
CA CYS A 57 14.29 -4.37 -1.09
C CYS A 57 13.64 -4.86 -2.38
N CYS A 58 12.29 -4.84 -2.48
CA CYS A 58 11.58 -5.15 -3.73
C CYS A 58 12.04 -4.24 -4.87
N ARG A 59 12.19 -2.94 -4.58
CA ARG A 59 12.67 -1.94 -5.55
C ARG A 59 14.15 -2.06 -5.88
N LEU A 60 14.96 -2.61 -4.98
CA LEU A 60 16.37 -2.94 -5.22
C LEU A 60 16.56 -4.25 -6.00
N GLY A 61 15.50 -5.04 -6.17
CA GLY A 61 15.53 -6.37 -6.78
C GLY A 61 16.03 -7.47 -5.86
N ASP A 62 16.09 -7.25 -4.55
CA ASP A 62 16.53 -8.22 -3.54
C ASP A 62 15.33 -9.02 -3.02
N SER A 63 15.01 -10.12 -3.72
CA SER A 63 13.83 -10.96 -3.41
C SER A 63 13.92 -11.62 -2.05
N ASP A 64 15.08 -12.14 -1.69
CA ASP A 64 15.30 -12.89 -0.46
C ASP A 64 15.14 -12.00 0.77
N ARG A 65 15.76 -10.82 0.75
CA ARG A 65 15.63 -9.85 1.86
C ARG A 65 14.21 -9.29 1.94
N ALA A 66 13.59 -9.00 0.79
CA ALA A 66 12.19 -8.56 0.74
C ALA A 66 11.25 -9.59 1.41
N GLN A 67 11.37 -10.86 1.04
CA GLN A 67 10.54 -11.92 1.59
C GLN A 67 10.77 -12.12 3.10
N LYS A 68 12.03 -12.24 3.54
CA LYS A 68 12.36 -12.41 4.95
C LYS A 68 11.80 -11.27 5.82
N LEU A 69 11.89 -10.04 5.35
CA LEU A 69 11.36 -8.88 6.07
C LEU A 69 9.83 -8.88 6.12
N ALA A 70 9.15 -9.29 5.06
CA ALA A 70 7.70 -9.44 5.05
C ALA A 70 7.24 -10.54 6.02
N ASP A 71 7.94 -11.67 6.09
CA ASP A 71 7.62 -12.79 6.98
C ASP A 71 7.84 -12.42 8.46
N VAL A 72 8.95 -11.74 8.78
CA VAL A 72 9.18 -11.24 10.14
C VAL A 72 8.11 -10.22 10.52
N THR A 73 7.72 -9.34 9.60
CA THR A 73 6.65 -8.36 9.82
C THR A 73 5.33 -9.05 10.18
N GLU A 74 4.91 -10.04 9.39
CA GLU A 74 3.68 -10.80 9.64
C GLU A 74 3.73 -11.50 10.99
N ASN A 75 4.84 -12.17 11.32
CA ASN A 75 5.01 -12.88 12.59
C ASN A 75 4.89 -11.94 13.80
N ILE A 76 5.48 -10.75 13.72
CA ILE A 76 5.35 -9.74 14.77
C ILE A 76 3.89 -9.32 14.90
N ILE A 77 3.23 -8.96 13.80
CA ILE A 77 1.83 -8.50 13.82
C ILE A 77 0.91 -9.58 14.40
N LYS A 78 1.00 -10.82 13.91
CA LYS A 78 0.21 -11.95 14.40
C LYS A 78 0.44 -12.23 15.88
N SER A 79 1.66 -12.08 16.39
CA SER A 79 1.96 -12.24 17.82
C SER A 79 1.34 -11.17 18.72
N GLN A 80 0.86 -10.06 18.15
CA GLN A 80 0.20 -8.96 18.88
C GLN A 80 -1.33 -9.02 18.77
N MET A 81 -1.89 -9.87 17.90
CA MET A 81 -3.33 -10.06 17.76
C MET A 81 -3.89 -10.77 19.00
N LYS A 82 -5.04 -10.31 19.49
CA LYS A 82 -5.80 -10.99 20.54
C LYS A 82 -6.84 -11.91 19.89
N PRO A 83 -7.14 -13.09 20.48
CA PRO A 83 -8.22 -13.95 19.98
C PRO A 83 -9.59 -13.29 19.96
N THR A 84 -9.79 -12.25 20.79
CA THR A 84 -11.01 -11.45 20.88
C THR A 84 -11.09 -10.32 19.85
N ASP A 85 -10.04 -10.10 19.06
CA ASP A 85 -10.08 -9.08 18.01
C ASP A 85 -11.02 -9.54 16.89
N VAL A 86 -11.80 -8.60 16.35
CA VAL A 86 -12.72 -8.87 15.24
C VAL A 86 -11.92 -9.37 14.03
N PHE A 87 -12.42 -10.39 13.35
CA PHE A 87 -11.75 -11.04 12.22
C PHE A 87 -11.29 -10.02 11.15
N SER A 88 -12.16 -9.09 10.80
CA SER A 88 -11.85 -8.03 9.82
C SER A 88 -10.65 -7.15 10.23
N TYR A 89 -10.46 -6.89 11.53
CA TYR A 89 -9.29 -6.18 12.04
C TYR A 89 -8.01 -7.01 11.89
N GLN A 90 -8.08 -8.30 12.21
CA GLN A 90 -6.97 -9.23 12.08
C GLN A 90 -6.50 -9.33 10.61
N GLU A 91 -7.42 -9.31 9.65
CA GLU A 91 -7.08 -9.22 8.23
C GLU A 91 -6.48 -7.85 7.88
N ALA A 92 -7.12 -6.76 8.33
CA ALA A 92 -6.75 -5.40 7.94
C ALA A 92 -5.35 -5.00 8.40
N ILE A 93 -4.93 -5.41 9.60
CA ILE A 93 -3.59 -5.08 10.12
C ILE A 93 -2.45 -5.70 9.30
N LEU A 94 -2.74 -6.67 8.42
CA LEU A 94 -1.79 -7.24 7.46
C LEU A 94 -1.68 -6.44 6.14
N ALA A 95 -2.34 -5.29 6.01
CA ALA A 95 -2.36 -4.50 4.78
C ALA A 95 -0.95 -4.18 4.24
N GLU A 96 -0.01 -3.75 5.08
CA GLU A 96 1.35 -3.43 4.62
C GLU A 96 2.17 -4.68 4.25
N VAL A 97 1.91 -5.82 4.90
CA VAL A 97 2.54 -7.10 4.52
C VAL A 97 2.09 -7.52 3.13
N ASN A 98 0.78 -7.44 2.88
CA ASN A 98 0.20 -7.75 1.57
C ASN A 98 0.72 -6.79 0.50
N LEU A 99 0.85 -5.50 0.81
CA LEU A 99 1.45 -4.52 -0.10
C LEU A 99 2.89 -4.90 -0.48
N ALA A 100 3.73 -5.22 0.52
CA ALA A 100 5.13 -5.57 0.30
C ALA A 100 5.29 -6.86 -0.53
N ARG A 101 4.51 -7.89 -0.23
CA ARG A 101 4.50 -9.14 -0.99
C ARG A 101 3.96 -8.94 -2.42
N GLY A 102 2.93 -8.12 -2.59
CA GLY A 102 2.42 -7.74 -3.91
C GLY A 102 3.48 -7.00 -4.73
N GLU A 103 4.22 -6.08 -4.13
CA GLU A 103 5.33 -5.38 -4.78
C GLU A 103 6.45 -6.34 -5.19
N ARG A 104 6.78 -7.35 -4.38
CA ARG A 104 7.74 -8.41 -4.76
C ARG A 104 7.26 -9.15 -6.01
N LEU A 105 6.00 -9.61 -6.01
CA LEU A 105 5.41 -10.34 -7.13
C LEU A 105 5.37 -9.48 -8.42
N LEU A 106 5.06 -8.19 -8.31
CA LEU A 106 5.00 -7.27 -9.44
C LEU A 106 6.39 -6.90 -9.99
N LEU A 107 7.34 -6.58 -9.10
CA LEU A 107 8.63 -5.96 -9.46
C LEU A 107 9.76 -6.96 -9.72
N ILE A 108 9.67 -8.15 -9.12
CA ILE A 108 10.71 -9.17 -9.18
C ILE A 108 10.18 -10.41 -9.88
N ASP A 109 9.13 -11.03 -9.36
CA ASP A 109 8.72 -12.38 -9.79
C ASP A 109 7.92 -12.37 -11.10
N GLY A 110 7.28 -11.25 -11.44
CA GLY A 110 6.45 -11.11 -12.64
C GLY A 110 5.06 -11.75 -12.54
N SER A 111 4.65 -12.19 -11.34
CA SER A 111 3.38 -12.89 -11.09
C SER A 111 2.20 -11.92 -10.95
N LEU A 112 1.76 -11.35 -12.07
CA LEU A 112 0.79 -10.24 -12.11
C LEU A 112 -0.55 -10.54 -11.43
N THR A 113 -1.18 -11.68 -11.71
CA THR A 113 -2.48 -12.02 -11.11
C THR A 113 -2.39 -12.19 -9.60
N GLU A 114 -1.34 -12.83 -9.09
CA GLU A 114 -1.12 -12.97 -7.65
C GLU A 114 -0.77 -11.63 -6.99
N ALA A 115 0.00 -10.78 -7.67
CA ALA A 115 0.26 -9.41 -7.21
C ALA A 115 -1.03 -8.61 -7.06
N LEU A 116 -1.95 -8.69 -8.04
CA LEU A 116 -3.25 -8.01 -7.99
C LEU A 116 -4.06 -8.45 -6.77
N LYS A 117 -4.11 -9.74 -6.48
CA LYS A 117 -4.82 -10.26 -5.29
C LYS A 117 -4.28 -9.65 -4.01
N LEU A 118 -2.95 -9.61 -3.86
CA LEU A 118 -2.31 -9.02 -2.69
C LEU A 118 -2.56 -7.51 -2.58
N PHE A 119 -2.58 -6.78 -3.69
CA PHE A 119 -2.94 -5.37 -3.69
C PHE A 119 -4.41 -5.13 -3.33
N LEU A 120 -5.34 -5.99 -3.77
CA LEU A 120 -6.75 -5.90 -3.37
C LEU A 120 -6.93 -6.16 -1.86
N LEU A 121 -6.26 -7.19 -1.32
CA LEU A 121 -6.26 -7.47 0.13
C LEU A 121 -5.64 -6.33 0.93
N SER A 122 -4.54 -5.75 0.42
CA SER A 122 -3.90 -4.59 1.05
C SER A 122 -4.79 -3.34 1.00
N LEU A 123 -5.45 -3.08 -0.14
CA LEU A 123 -6.38 -1.97 -0.31
C LEU A 123 -7.56 -2.09 0.65
N LYS A 124 -8.16 -3.28 0.76
CA LYS A 124 -9.23 -3.58 1.71
C LYS A 124 -8.81 -3.23 3.14
N GLY A 125 -7.65 -3.71 3.59
CA GLY A 125 -7.12 -3.39 4.92
C GLY A 125 -6.74 -1.91 5.09
N ALA A 126 -6.24 -1.25 4.05
CA ALA A 126 -5.91 0.18 4.07
C ALA A 126 -7.16 1.07 4.17
N ILE A 127 -8.24 0.72 3.48
CA ILE A 127 -9.55 1.38 3.61
C ILE A 127 -10.08 1.20 5.03
N TYR A 128 -10.04 -0.04 5.53
CA TYR A 128 -10.47 -0.38 6.88
C TYR A 128 -9.73 0.42 7.96
N LEU A 129 -8.41 0.58 7.83
CA LEU A 129 -7.58 1.33 8.79
C LEU A 129 -7.53 2.84 8.51
N GLY A 130 -8.18 3.33 7.45
CA GLY A 130 -8.13 4.75 7.06
C GLY A 130 -6.77 5.24 6.56
N PHE A 131 -5.86 4.35 6.16
CA PHE A 131 -4.48 4.70 5.79
C PHE A 131 -4.37 5.26 4.37
N THR A 132 -4.66 6.55 4.21
CA THR A 132 -4.66 7.29 2.94
C THR A 132 -3.44 7.03 2.05
N ARG A 133 -2.23 6.99 2.62
CA ARG A 133 -1.00 6.69 1.86
C ARG A 133 -1.04 5.30 1.23
N LEU A 134 -1.40 4.29 2.01
CA LEU A 134 -1.46 2.91 1.53
C LEU A 134 -2.56 2.75 0.49
N ILE A 135 -3.68 3.48 0.61
CA ILE A 135 -4.73 3.52 -0.41
C ILE A 135 -4.16 4.02 -1.74
N ALA A 136 -3.48 5.17 -1.74
CA ALA A 136 -2.88 5.75 -2.95
C ALA A 136 -1.83 4.82 -3.59
N GLU A 137 -0.98 4.21 -2.77
CA GLU A 137 0.04 3.27 -3.24
C GLU A 137 -0.59 1.98 -3.81
N ASN A 138 -1.66 1.46 -3.19
CA ASN A 138 -2.40 0.32 -3.73
C ASN A 138 -3.08 0.65 -5.05
N PHE A 139 -3.73 1.81 -5.16
CA PHE A 139 -4.32 2.25 -6.42
C PHE A 139 -3.29 2.30 -7.54
N TYR A 140 -2.13 2.88 -7.28
CA TYR A 140 -1.05 2.91 -8.26
C TYR A 140 -0.55 1.50 -8.61
N ASN A 141 -0.39 0.62 -7.63
CA ASN A 141 0.06 -0.76 -7.84
C ASN A 141 -0.94 -1.60 -8.64
N ILE A 142 -2.24 -1.44 -8.38
CA ILE A 142 -3.32 -2.04 -9.16
C ILE A 142 -3.27 -1.52 -10.59
N ALA A 143 -3.13 -0.21 -10.79
CA ALA A 143 -2.99 0.37 -12.13
C ALA A 143 -1.82 -0.25 -12.91
N ARG A 144 -0.65 -0.38 -12.29
CA ARG A 144 0.53 -1.03 -12.91
C ARG A 144 0.29 -2.48 -13.30
N VAL A 145 -0.45 -3.24 -12.48
CA VAL A 145 -0.77 -4.62 -12.80
C VAL A 145 -1.79 -4.69 -13.94
N CYS A 146 -2.86 -3.91 -13.88
CA CYS A 146 -3.89 -3.85 -14.92
C CYS A 146 -3.28 -3.46 -16.28
N ASP A 147 -2.39 -2.47 -16.29
CA ASP A 147 -1.64 -2.05 -17.47
C ASP A 147 -0.83 -3.20 -18.10
N ARG A 148 -0.27 -4.10 -17.29
CA ARG A 148 0.46 -5.27 -17.78
C ARG A 148 -0.43 -6.47 -18.12
N LEU A 149 -1.69 -6.46 -17.69
CA LEU A 149 -2.69 -7.48 -17.99
C LEU A 149 -3.57 -7.13 -19.21
N ARG A 150 -3.26 -6.08 -19.97
CA ARG A 150 -4.02 -5.60 -21.15
C ARG A 150 -4.51 -6.70 -22.11
N THR A 151 -3.71 -7.75 -22.32
CA THR A 151 -4.02 -8.86 -23.24
C THR A 151 -4.58 -10.11 -22.56
N SER A 152 -4.83 -10.05 -21.25
CA SER A 152 -5.34 -11.16 -20.46
C SER A 152 -6.82 -11.42 -20.75
N LYS A 153 -7.20 -12.69 -20.83
CA LYS A 153 -8.61 -13.12 -20.93
C LYS A 153 -9.34 -13.10 -19.57
N LEU A 154 -8.60 -12.94 -18.47
CA LEU A 154 -9.22 -12.76 -17.15
C LEU A 154 -9.98 -11.44 -17.15
N LYS A 155 -11.13 -11.40 -16.47
CA LYS A 155 -11.85 -10.15 -16.20
C LYS A 155 -11.45 -9.61 -14.84
N PHE A 156 -11.24 -8.29 -14.75
CA PHE A 156 -10.97 -7.62 -13.48
C PHE A 156 -12.06 -7.91 -12.43
N ALA A 157 -13.33 -7.88 -12.85
CA ALA A 157 -14.49 -8.18 -12.00
C ALA A 157 -14.39 -9.50 -11.24
N MET A 158 -13.86 -10.55 -11.88
CA MET A 158 -13.73 -11.87 -11.25
C MET A 158 -12.73 -11.84 -10.08
N LEU A 159 -11.65 -11.07 -10.22
CA LEU A 159 -10.64 -10.94 -9.17
C LEU A 159 -11.11 -9.97 -8.08
N LEU A 160 -11.78 -8.88 -8.45
CA LEU A 160 -12.37 -7.95 -7.50
C LEU A 160 -13.41 -8.65 -6.64
N ALA A 161 -14.42 -9.31 -7.24
CA ALA A 161 -15.49 -9.98 -6.51
C ALA A 161 -14.98 -11.08 -5.55
N LYS A 162 -13.93 -11.80 -5.94
CA LYS A 162 -13.35 -12.89 -5.14
C LYS A 162 -12.58 -12.40 -3.91
N HIS A 163 -11.96 -11.22 -3.99
CA HIS A 163 -11.02 -10.74 -2.97
C HIS A 163 -11.48 -9.46 -2.27
N PHE A 164 -12.57 -8.88 -2.75
CA PHE A 164 -13.19 -7.66 -2.27
C PHE A 164 -14.70 -7.93 -2.14
N GLU A 165 -15.07 -8.75 -1.16
CA GLU A 165 -16.48 -8.95 -0.80
C GLU A 165 -17.07 -7.64 -0.28
N LYS A 166 -18.13 -7.15 -0.94
CA LYS A 166 -18.81 -5.90 -0.57
C LYS A 166 -19.39 -5.93 0.85
N GLU A 167 -19.67 -7.13 1.37
CA GLU A 167 -20.28 -7.34 2.69
C GLU A 167 -19.43 -6.77 3.84
N LEU A 168 -18.11 -6.67 3.70
CA LEU A 168 -17.25 -6.08 4.75
C LEU A 168 -17.47 -4.59 5.03
N PHE A 169 -18.27 -3.91 4.19
CA PHE A 169 -18.61 -2.50 4.34
C PHE A 169 -20.11 -2.31 4.60
N SER A 170 -20.82 -3.36 5.05
CA SER A 170 -22.18 -3.20 5.54
C SER A 170 -22.20 -2.13 6.64
N LYS A 171 -23.26 -1.33 6.66
CA LYS A 171 -23.36 -0.20 7.59
C LYS A 171 -23.35 -0.71 9.04
N GLU A 172 -23.93 -1.89 9.28
CA GLU A 172 -23.87 -2.57 10.59
C GLU A 172 -22.45 -3.02 10.95
N ASP A 173 -21.69 -3.59 10.00
CA ASP A 173 -20.31 -3.98 10.26
C ASP A 173 -19.47 -2.77 10.63
N LEU A 174 -19.61 -1.65 9.91
CA LEU A 174 -18.93 -0.37 10.18
C LEU A 174 -19.37 0.33 11.49
N GLU A 175 -20.59 0.08 11.97
CA GLU A 175 -21.14 0.66 13.21
C GLU A 175 -20.79 -0.17 14.46
N LEU A 176 -20.50 -1.47 14.32
CA LEU A 176 -20.00 -2.36 15.40
C LEU A 176 -18.54 -2.10 15.81
N PHE A 177 -17.90 -1.08 15.24
CA PHE A 177 -16.48 -0.83 15.43
C PHE A 177 -16.15 -0.18 16.75
N ASP A 178 -15.22 -0.81 17.43
CA ASP A 178 -14.53 -0.26 18.59
C ASP A 178 -13.78 1.02 18.18
N ALA A 179 -14.37 2.18 18.48
CA ALA A 179 -13.78 3.50 18.30
C ALA A 179 -12.37 3.63 18.94
N THR A 180 -11.98 2.68 19.78
CA THR A 180 -10.67 2.64 20.44
C THR A 180 -9.56 1.91 19.66
N LYS A 181 -9.86 1.24 18.52
CA LYS A 181 -8.88 0.38 17.81
C LYS A 181 -8.50 0.78 16.39
N GLY A 182 -8.83 2.01 15.97
CA GLY A 182 -8.19 2.63 14.80
C GLY A 182 -9.01 2.70 13.52
N TRP A 183 -10.34 2.70 13.61
CA TRP A 183 -11.15 3.24 12.51
C TRP A 183 -11.25 4.75 12.63
N GLU A 184 -10.43 5.48 11.87
CA GLU A 184 -10.76 6.84 11.48
C GLU A 184 -11.41 6.77 10.10
N ARG A 185 -12.71 7.06 10.01
CA ARG A 185 -13.39 7.18 8.71
C ARG A 185 -12.85 8.40 7.98
N THR A 186 -11.74 8.21 7.25
CA THR A 186 -11.17 9.30 6.46
C THR A 186 -12.06 9.60 5.26
N GLN A 187 -12.03 10.86 4.83
CA GLN A 187 -12.70 11.27 3.60
C GLN A 187 -12.20 10.45 2.40
N VAL A 188 -10.90 10.13 2.37
CA VAL A 188 -10.30 9.31 1.31
C VAL A 188 -10.84 7.88 1.34
N ALA A 189 -10.89 7.22 2.49
CA ALA A 189 -11.49 5.87 2.58
C ALA A 189 -12.95 5.85 2.09
N THR A 190 -13.74 6.88 2.42
CA THR A 190 -15.12 7.01 1.94
C THR A 190 -15.20 7.22 0.42
N LYS A 191 -14.34 8.08 -0.14
CA LYS A 191 -14.25 8.28 -1.60
C LYS A 191 -13.83 7.00 -2.31
N THR A 192 -12.85 6.28 -1.76
CA THR A 192 -12.38 4.99 -2.29
C THR A 192 -13.48 3.94 -2.34
N MET A 193 -14.29 3.81 -1.28
CA MET A 193 -15.44 2.88 -1.32
C MET A 193 -16.42 3.25 -2.44
N LYS A 194 -16.77 4.53 -2.56
CA LYS A 194 -17.64 5.00 -3.65
C LYS A 194 -17.04 4.75 -5.03
N PHE A 195 -15.73 4.94 -5.19
CA PHE A 195 -15.04 4.64 -6.44
C PHE A 195 -15.17 3.16 -6.81
N LEU A 196 -14.89 2.26 -5.85
CA LEU A 196 -14.97 0.81 -6.06
C LEU A 196 -16.41 0.34 -6.33
N ASP A 197 -17.42 0.98 -5.74
CA ASP A 197 -18.83 0.67 -6.00
C ASP A 197 -19.29 1.06 -7.41
N ASN A 198 -18.69 2.10 -7.99
CA ASN A 198 -19.08 2.65 -9.29
C ASN A 198 -18.16 2.21 -10.44
N ILE A 199 -17.20 1.33 -10.18
CA ILE A 199 -16.30 0.87 -11.24
C ILE A 199 -17.08 0.01 -12.24
N ASP A 200 -16.91 0.28 -13.53
CA ASP A 200 -17.45 -0.57 -14.58
C ASP A 200 -16.68 -1.90 -14.60
N LEU A 201 -17.35 -2.96 -14.15
CA LEU A 201 -16.78 -4.30 -14.02
C LEU A 201 -16.54 -4.98 -15.38
N ASP A 202 -17.17 -4.50 -16.45
CA ASP A 202 -16.97 -5.00 -17.81
C ASP A 202 -15.96 -4.20 -18.63
N ALA A 203 -15.42 -3.11 -18.06
CA ALA A 203 -14.36 -2.33 -18.69
C ALA A 203 -13.11 -3.17 -18.93
N ASP A 204 -12.41 -2.87 -20.03
CA ASP A 204 -11.13 -3.48 -20.33
C ASP A 204 -10.03 -3.09 -19.32
N TRP A 205 -8.94 -3.86 -19.32
CA TRP A 205 -7.81 -3.67 -18.42
C TRP A 205 -7.14 -2.29 -18.52
N GLU A 206 -7.12 -1.68 -19.70
CA GLU A 206 -6.52 -0.36 -19.91
C GLU A 206 -7.38 0.74 -19.28
N THR A 207 -8.69 0.65 -19.46
CA THR A 207 -9.67 1.53 -18.81
C THR A 207 -9.56 1.43 -17.30
N ILE A 208 -9.53 0.21 -16.75
CA ILE A 208 -9.33 -0.01 -15.31
C ILE A 208 -7.99 0.57 -14.85
N ALA A 209 -6.90 0.34 -15.58
CA ALA A 209 -5.58 0.87 -15.22
C ALA A 209 -5.60 2.41 -15.13
N ASN A 210 -6.22 3.08 -16.10
CA ASN A 210 -6.32 4.53 -16.14
C ASN A 210 -7.17 5.08 -14.98
N LEU A 211 -8.29 4.44 -14.65
CA LEU A 211 -9.12 4.82 -13.50
C LEU A 211 -8.35 4.74 -12.17
N PHE A 212 -7.71 3.61 -11.90
CA PHE A 212 -6.92 3.43 -10.67
C PHE A 212 -5.71 4.39 -10.63
N LYS A 213 -5.08 4.66 -11.77
CA LYS A 213 -3.98 5.63 -11.85
C LYS A 213 -4.45 7.05 -11.53
N ALA A 214 -5.62 7.45 -12.04
CA ALA A 214 -6.21 8.76 -11.76
C ALA A 214 -6.55 8.93 -10.28
N GLU A 215 -7.13 7.90 -9.64
CA GLU A 215 -7.42 7.91 -8.21
C GLU A 215 -6.16 8.00 -7.35
N ALA A 216 -5.09 7.28 -7.72
CA ALA A 216 -3.80 7.40 -7.04
C ALA A 216 -3.28 8.85 -7.08
N LYS A 217 -3.32 9.50 -8.26
CA LYS A 217 -2.88 10.90 -8.43
C LYS A 217 -3.75 11.87 -7.64
N SER A 218 -5.07 11.69 -7.68
CA SER A 218 -6.04 12.55 -6.97
C SER A 218 -5.73 12.66 -5.48
N ILE A 219 -5.33 11.56 -4.83
CA ILE A 219 -4.94 11.56 -3.42
C ILE A 219 -3.65 12.38 -3.19
N TRP A 220 -2.63 12.22 -4.04
CA TRP A 220 -1.39 13.01 -3.95
C TRP A 220 -1.63 14.50 -4.24
N HIS A 221 -2.52 14.79 -5.18
CA HIS A 221 -2.93 16.15 -5.53
C HIS A 221 -3.62 16.84 -4.36
N GLN A 222 -4.56 16.14 -3.70
CA GLN A 222 -5.24 16.63 -2.51
C GLN A 222 -4.22 17.03 -1.43
N TRP A 223 -3.20 16.20 -1.17
CA TRP A 223 -2.14 16.53 -0.21
C TRP A 223 -1.30 17.75 -0.61
N TYR A 224 -0.99 17.92 -1.90
CA TYR A 224 -0.28 19.11 -2.36
C TYR A 224 -1.11 20.38 -2.13
N ALA A 225 -2.39 20.35 -2.50
CA ALA A 225 -3.31 21.47 -2.34
C ALA A 225 -3.51 21.85 -0.86
N GLU A 226 -3.64 20.86 0.02
CA GLU A 226 -3.74 21.06 1.47
C GLU A 226 -2.45 21.68 2.06
N ALA A 227 -1.28 21.22 1.61
CA ALA A 227 0.01 21.76 2.07
C ALA A 227 0.36 23.12 1.45
N ASN A 228 -0.26 23.49 0.32
CA ASN A 228 0.01 24.72 -0.41
C ASN A 228 -1.28 25.47 -0.79
N PRO A 229 -2.06 25.97 0.19
CA PRO A 229 -3.32 26.64 -0.11
C PRO A 229 -3.14 27.83 -1.06
N GLY A 230 -3.93 27.86 -2.14
CA GLY A 230 -3.92 28.94 -3.13
C GLY A 230 -2.75 28.94 -4.11
N LYS A 231 -1.89 27.91 -4.12
CA LYS A 231 -0.84 27.75 -5.13
C LYS A 231 -1.27 26.75 -6.21
N GLU A 232 -0.98 27.08 -7.45
CA GLU A 232 -1.07 26.14 -8.57
C GLU A 232 0.11 25.15 -8.54
N GLY A 233 -0.10 23.95 -9.05
CA GLY A 233 0.93 22.92 -9.18
C GLY A 233 0.43 21.51 -8.86
N ASN A 234 1.32 20.54 -9.03
CA ASN A 234 1.08 19.13 -8.75
C ASN A 234 2.09 18.62 -7.72
N HIS A 235 1.73 17.55 -7.02
CA HIS A 235 2.70 16.82 -6.21
C HIS A 235 3.73 16.13 -7.13
N PRO A 236 5.05 16.16 -6.84
CA PRO A 236 6.06 15.51 -7.68
C PRO A 236 5.85 14.00 -7.92
N ILE A 237 5.11 13.36 -7.01
CA ILE A 237 4.73 11.94 -7.14
C ILE A 237 3.65 11.74 -8.22
N GLU A 238 2.80 12.72 -8.50
CA GLU A 238 1.84 12.63 -9.61
C GLU A 238 2.55 12.49 -10.96
N ASP A 239 3.58 13.31 -11.19
CA ASP A 239 4.40 13.23 -12.41
C ASP A 239 5.15 11.89 -12.50
N ALA A 240 5.61 11.38 -11.35
CA ALA A 240 6.25 10.07 -11.27
C ALA A 240 5.26 8.91 -11.49
N ILE A 241 3.99 9.06 -11.09
CA ILE A 241 2.91 8.11 -11.40
C ILE A 241 2.62 8.13 -12.90
N ASP A 242 2.52 9.31 -13.51
CA ASP A 242 2.25 9.47 -14.94
C ASP A 242 3.29 8.78 -15.81
N SER A 243 4.56 8.97 -15.46
CA SER A 243 5.70 8.37 -16.16
C SER A 243 6.04 6.94 -15.73
N TYR A 244 5.21 6.30 -14.88
CA TYR A 244 5.44 4.97 -14.33
C TYR A 244 6.82 4.79 -13.65
N LYS A 245 7.30 5.83 -12.96
CA LYS A 245 8.59 5.83 -12.23
C LYS A 245 8.44 5.72 -10.71
N PHE A 246 7.26 6.07 -10.17
CA PHE A 246 7.00 5.97 -8.74
C PHE A 246 7.10 4.52 -8.25
N LEU A 247 7.75 4.28 -7.11
CA LEU A 247 7.89 2.93 -6.49
C LEU A 247 8.28 1.80 -7.45
N CYS A 248 9.08 2.09 -8.47
CA CYS A 248 9.55 1.11 -9.45
C CYS A 248 10.85 0.45 -9.00
N ARG A 249 11.14 -0.71 -9.59
CA ARG A 249 12.44 -1.36 -9.47
C ARG A 249 13.50 -0.49 -10.15
N LEU A 250 14.57 -0.20 -9.43
CA LEU A 250 15.73 0.48 -10.00
C LEU A 250 16.57 -0.53 -10.79
N LYS A 251 17.06 -0.08 -11.94
CA LYS A 251 17.97 -0.86 -12.79
C LYS A 251 19.39 -0.79 -12.25
#